data_AF-A0A7S3HN48-F1
#
_entry.id   AF-A0A7S3HN48-F1
#
_cell.length_a   1.000
_cell.length_b   1.000
_cell.length_c   1.000
_cell.angle_alpha   90.00
_cell.angle_beta   90.00
_cell.angle_gamma   90.00
#
_symmetry.space_group_name_H-M   'P 1'
#
loop_
_entity.id
_entity.type
_entity.pdbx_description
1 polymer ?
#
loop_
_entity_poly.entity_id
_entity_poly.type
_entity_poly.pdbx_seq_one_letter_code
_entity_poly.pdbx_strand_id
1 'polypeptide(L)'
;RSYSSGLGQHLFEASRATGARPPAAAMVLEAVMVCVDNSDYTRNGDYGTTRFESQTDAVNIVCGAKTRQNPENSVGILATAGDRIEVMITPTTDLGRMISELPKIFVGGTSDLLR
;
A
#
# COMPACT_ATOMS: atom_id res chain seq x y z
N ARG A 1 -0.33 9.51 -25.69
CA ARG A 1 -0.53 8.16 -26.25
C ARG A 1 -1.67 7.52 -25.46
N SER A 2 -2.88 7.67 -25.97
CA SER A 2 -4.10 7.04 -25.45
C SER A 2 -4.00 5.53 -25.61
N TYR A 3 -4.18 4.73 -24.56
CA TYR A 3 -4.79 3.40 -24.64
C TYR A 3 -5.22 2.95 -23.23
N SER A 4 -6.42 2.35 -23.16
CA SER A 4 -6.97 1.54 -22.04
C SER A 4 -7.88 2.18 -20.97
N SER A 5 -8.84 3.04 -21.33
CA SER A 5 -9.94 3.38 -20.40
C SER A 5 -11.23 2.55 -20.58
N GLY A 6 -11.45 1.88 -21.73
CA GLY A 6 -12.73 1.21 -22.02
C GLY A 6 -12.78 -0.31 -21.78
N LEU A 7 -11.70 -1.02 -22.07
CA LEU A 7 -11.70 -2.50 -22.05
C LEU A 7 -11.72 -3.11 -20.64
N GLY A 8 -11.09 -2.44 -19.66
CA GLY A 8 -11.05 -2.93 -18.28
C GLY A 8 -12.42 -2.90 -17.59
N GLN A 9 -13.24 -1.89 -17.90
CA GLN A 9 -14.55 -1.71 -17.26
C GLN A 9 -15.57 -2.72 -17.80
N HIS A 10 -15.55 -2.99 -19.11
CA HIS A 10 -16.43 -4.00 -19.73
C HIS A 10 -16.09 -5.44 -19.32
N LEU A 11 -14.81 -5.77 -19.11
CA LEU A 11 -14.41 -7.09 -18.62
C LEU A 11 -14.83 -7.32 -17.16
N PHE A 12 -14.86 -6.26 -16.35
CA PHE A 12 -15.33 -6.32 -14.97
C PHE A 12 -16.86 -6.52 -14.88
N GLU A 13 -17.63 -5.84 -15.73
CA GLU A 13 -19.09 -6.02 -15.83
C GLU A 13 -19.47 -7.41 -16.36
N ALA A 14 -18.74 -7.94 -17.35
CA ALA A 14 -18.97 -9.28 -17.90
C ALA A 14 -18.72 -10.41 -16.89
N SER A 15 -17.76 -10.23 -15.96
CA SER A 15 -17.49 -11.19 -14.89
C SER A 15 -18.60 -11.23 -13.83
N ARG A 16 -19.26 -10.10 -13.55
CA ARG A 16 -20.41 -10.05 -12.62
C ARG A 16 -21.64 -10.78 -13.15
N ALA A 17 -21.84 -10.81 -14.47
CA ALA A 17 -23.00 -11.45 -15.10
C ALA A 17 -22.91 -12.98 -15.17
N THR A 18 -21.71 -13.56 -15.10
CA THR A 18 -21.48 -14.99 -15.36
C THR A 18 -21.14 -15.81 -14.12
N GLY A 19 -20.93 -15.16 -12.96
CA GLY A 19 -20.48 -15.82 -11.73
C GLY A 19 -19.06 -16.40 -11.83
N ALA A 20 -18.39 -16.25 -12.97
CA ALA A 20 -17.01 -16.63 -13.17
C ALA A 20 -16.11 -15.64 -12.44
N ARG A 21 -15.19 -16.16 -11.60
CA ARG A 21 -14.12 -15.36 -11.02
C ARG A 21 -13.44 -14.61 -12.17
N PRO A 22 -13.37 -13.26 -12.12
CA PRO A 22 -12.70 -12.53 -13.18
C PRO A 22 -11.29 -13.10 -13.30
N PRO A 23 -10.74 -13.25 -14.53
CA PRO A 23 -9.32 -13.60 -14.67
C PRO A 23 -8.59 -12.64 -13.74
N ALA A 24 -7.76 -13.17 -12.82
CA ALA A 24 -7.03 -12.35 -11.86
C ALA A 24 -6.42 -11.21 -12.68
N ALA A 25 -7.02 -10.03 -12.59
CA ALA A 25 -6.83 -9.03 -13.62
C ALA A 25 -5.34 -8.74 -13.59
N ALA A 26 -4.62 -9.07 -14.66
CA ALA A 26 -3.27 -8.59 -14.84
C ALA A 26 -3.44 -7.07 -14.89
N MET A 27 -3.28 -6.43 -13.73
CA MET A 27 -3.50 -5.00 -13.61
C MET A 27 -2.38 -4.30 -14.35
N VAL A 28 -2.69 -3.08 -14.80
CA VAL A 28 -1.69 -2.22 -15.45
C VAL A 28 -0.55 -1.94 -14.48
N LEU A 29 0.64 -1.70 -15.05
CA LEU A 29 1.80 -1.29 -14.29
C LEU A 29 1.48 -0.01 -13.48
N GLU A 30 1.78 -0.04 -12.19
CA GLU A 30 1.60 1.08 -11.28
C GLU A 30 2.80 1.22 -10.32
N ALA A 31 3.03 2.47 -9.90
CA ALA A 31 3.87 2.80 -8.76
C ALA A 31 2.95 3.27 -7.63
N VAL A 32 3.04 2.61 -6.47
CA VAL A 32 2.17 2.87 -5.32
C VAL A 32 3.00 3.50 -4.21
N MET A 33 2.54 4.61 -3.66
CA MET A 33 3.09 5.18 -2.43
C MET A 33 2.14 4.88 -1.28
N VAL A 34 2.65 4.21 -0.25
CA VAL A 34 1.93 3.94 0.99
C VAL A 34 2.37 4.95 2.04
N CYS A 35 1.44 5.78 2.49
CA CYS A 35 1.67 6.72 3.59
C CYS A 35 1.23 6.07 4.90
N VAL A 36 2.18 5.77 5.78
CA VAL A 36 1.94 5.19 7.09
C VAL A 36 1.83 6.31 8.11
N ASP A 37 0.74 6.30 8.89
CA ASP A 37 0.60 7.17 10.04
C ASP A 37 1.36 6.54 11.22
N ASN A 38 2.38 7.24 11.71
CA ASN A 38 3.17 6.87 12.87
C ASN A 38 3.05 7.90 14.00
N SER A 39 1.98 8.70 14.02
CA SER A 39 1.73 9.68 15.08
C SER A 39 1.39 9.03 16.43
N ASP A 40 1.42 9.82 17.50
CA ASP A 40 1.04 9.36 18.84
C ASP A 40 -0.38 8.76 18.91
N TYR A 41 -1.29 9.16 18.01
CA TYR A 41 -2.66 8.61 17.91
C TYR A 41 -2.70 7.13 17.53
N THR A 42 -1.59 6.59 17.03
CA THR A 42 -1.48 5.19 16.58
C THR A 42 -0.97 4.23 17.67
N ARG A 43 -0.62 4.76 18.85
CA ARG A 43 -0.25 3.95 20.02
C ARG A 43 -1.45 3.26 20.68
N ASN A 44 -2.67 3.71 20.36
CA ASN A 44 -3.88 3.19 20.97
C ASN A 44 -4.05 1.69 20.68
N GLY A 45 -4.43 0.93 21.71
CA GLY A 45 -4.68 -0.52 21.66
C GLY A 45 -6.16 -0.88 21.44
N ASP A 46 -6.92 0.01 20.80
CA ASP A 46 -8.33 -0.24 20.44
C ASP A 46 -8.47 -1.13 19.18
N TYR A 47 -7.36 -1.39 18.50
CA TYR A 47 -7.18 -2.47 17.53
C TYR A 47 -6.27 -3.55 18.13
N GLY A 48 -6.36 -4.79 17.61
CA GLY A 48 -5.52 -5.91 18.05
C GLY A 48 -4.03 -5.53 18.08
N THR A 49 -3.44 -5.71 19.27
CA THR A 49 -2.18 -5.15 19.81
C THR A 49 -2.11 -3.61 19.84
N THR A 50 -1.79 -2.93 18.73
CA THR A 50 -1.87 -1.47 18.60
C THR A 50 -2.34 -1.06 17.20
N ARG A 51 -2.90 0.15 17.04
CA ARG A 51 -3.24 0.67 15.70
C ARG A 51 -2.04 0.68 14.76
N PHE A 52 -0.84 0.98 15.28
CA PHE A 52 0.38 0.99 14.48
C PHE A 52 0.78 -0.41 13.98
N GLU A 53 0.71 -1.43 14.85
CA GLU A 53 0.97 -2.81 14.45
C GLU A 53 -0.06 -3.30 13.42
N SER A 54 -1.34 -3.00 13.64
CA SER A 54 -2.40 -3.29 12.67
C SER A 54 -2.17 -2.61 11.31
N GLN A 55 -1.65 -1.38 11.28
CA GLN A 55 -1.25 -0.72 10.04
C GLN A 55 -0.10 -1.44 9.36
N THR A 56 0.93 -1.84 10.11
CA THR A 56 2.10 -2.57 9.58
C THR A 56 1.69 -3.85 8.85
N ASP A 57 0.76 -4.61 9.43
CA ASP A 57 0.20 -5.81 8.80
C ASP A 57 -0.59 -5.49 7.53
N ALA A 58 -1.39 -4.42 7.55
CA ALA A 58 -2.12 -3.97 6.37
C ALA A 58 -1.16 -3.57 5.23
N VAL A 59 -0.06 -2.88 5.53
CA VAL A 59 0.96 -2.52 4.54
C VAL A 59 1.60 -3.78 3.94
N ASN A 60 1.94 -4.78 4.75
CA ASN A 60 2.46 -6.05 4.27
C ASN A 60 1.51 -6.73 3.26
N ILE A 61 0.21 -6.74 3.57
CA ILE A 61 -0.82 -7.30 2.68
C ILE A 61 -0.90 -6.50 1.37
N VAL A 62 -0.86 -5.16 1.44
CA VAL A 62 -0.91 -4.29 0.25
C VAL A 62 0.31 -4.54 -0.65
N CYS A 63 1.53 -4.54 -0.09
CA CYS A 63 2.75 -4.81 -0.83
C CYS A 63 2.68 -6.16 -1.56
N GLY A 64 2.34 -7.22 -0.83
CA GLY A 64 2.20 -8.56 -1.40
C GLY A 64 1.05 -8.68 -2.42
N ALA A 65 -0.03 -7.92 -2.27
CA ALA A 65 -1.12 -7.88 -3.25
C ALA A 65 -0.69 -7.18 -4.54
N LYS A 66 -0.04 -6.02 -4.43
CA LYS A 66 0.39 -5.22 -5.59
C LYS A 66 1.44 -5.94 -6.43
N THR A 67 2.44 -6.56 -5.81
CA THR A 67 3.46 -7.35 -6.53
C THR A 67 2.88 -8.63 -7.16
N ARG A 68 1.84 -9.23 -6.58
CA ARG A 68 1.14 -10.39 -7.19
C ARG A 68 0.22 -10.00 -8.34
N GLN A 69 -0.34 -8.79 -8.32
CA GLN A 69 -1.21 -8.27 -9.39
C GLN A 69 -0.42 -7.97 -10.66
N ASN A 70 0.81 -7.46 -10.50
CA ASN A 70 1.79 -7.32 -11.58
C ASN A 70 3.22 -7.36 -10.97
N PRO A 71 4.10 -8.29 -11.38
CA PRO A 71 5.47 -8.40 -10.84
C PRO A 71 6.34 -7.15 -11.01
N GLU A 72 5.99 -6.26 -11.93
CA GLU A 72 6.70 -4.99 -12.17
C GLU A 72 6.15 -3.84 -11.32
N ASN A 73 5.06 -4.05 -10.60
CA ASN A 73 4.54 -3.03 -9.69
C ASN A 73 5.55 -2.71 -8.60
N SER A 74 5.73 -1.42 -8.37
CA SER A 74 6.63 -0.93 -7.34
C SER A 74 5.84 -0.29 -6.20
N VAL A 75 6.34 -0.47 -4.97
CA VAL A 75 5.75 0.13 -3.77
C VAL A 75 6.81 0.91 -3.01
N GLY A 76 6.51 2.16 -2.70
CA GLY A 76 7.26 3.01 -1.78
C GLY A 76 6.47 3.21 -0.48
N ILE A 77 7.18 3.48 0.62
CA ILE A 77 6.59 3.65 1.96
C ILE A 77 7.13 4.94 2.57
N LEU A 78 6.21 5.76 3.08
CA LEU A 78 6.48 7.01 3.78
C LEU A 78 5.99 6.90 5.23
N ALA A 79 6.75 7.45 6.18
CA ALA A 79 6.25 7.77 7.51
C ALA A 79 5.86 9.25 7.55
N THR A 80 4.71 9.56 8.15
CA THR A 80 4.05 10.86 7.99
C THR A 80 4.07 11.75 9.23
N ALA A 81 4.47 11.20 10.37
CA ALA A 81 4.62 11.91 11.64
C ALA A 81 6.09 12.18 11.97
N GLY A 82 6.33 13.29 12.67
CA GLY A 82 7.65 13.75 13.09
C GLY A 82 7.93 15.17 12.60
N ASP A 83 9.20 15.55 12.52
CA ASP A 83 9.61 16.87 12.03
C ASP A 83 9.32 17.07 10.54
N ARG A 84 9.32 15.98 9.77
CA ARG A 84 9.05 15.92 8.33
C ARG A 84 8.62 14.52 7.92
N ILE A 85 8.01 14.41 6.73
CA ILE A 85 7.79 13.11 6.08
C ILE A 85 9.13 12.41 5.86
N GLU A 86 9.23 11.16 6.29
CA GLU A 86 10.41 10.32 6.11
C GLU A 86 10.14 9.27 5.03
N VAL A 87 11.07 9.14 4.08
CA VAL A 87 11.02 8.10 3.04
C VAL A 87 11.67 6.85 3.60
N MET A 88 10.85 5.88 4.02
CA MET A 88 11.32 4.60 4.54
C MET A 88 11.86 3.72 3.41
N ILE A 89 11.15 3.72 2.27
CA ILE A 89 11.59 3.03 1.07
C ILE A 89 11.12 3.77 -0.18
N THR A 90 12.04 4.00 -1.10
CA THR A 90 11.71 4.47 -2.45
C THR A 90 10.99 3.36 -3.21
N PRO A 91 10.08 3.67 -4.16
CA PRO A 91 9.41 2.65 -4.97
C PRO A 91 10.35 1.56 -5.48
N THR A 92 10.10 0.33 -5.07
CA THR A 92 10.90 -0.85 -5.42
C THR A 92 9.96 -2.02 -5.74
N THR A 93 10.44 -3.04 -6.45
CA THR A 93 9.74 -4.32 -6.65
C THR A 93 10.14 -5.38 -5.61
N ASP A 94 11.13 -5.05 -4.76
CA ASP A 94 11.65 -5.95 -3.73
C ASP A 94 10.75 -5.98 -2.49
N LEU A 95 9.86 -6.98 -2.44
CA LEU A 95 8.96 -7.22 -1.32
C LEU A 95 9.71 -7.47 0.01
N GLY A 96 10.88 -8.10 -0.03
CA GLY A 96 11.67 -8.39 1.17
C GLY A 96 12.16 -7.11 1.83
N ARG A 97 12.63 -6.15 1.04
CA ARG A 97 13.03 -4.82 1.54
C ARG A 97 11.84 -4.07 2.13
N MET A 98 10.68 -4.05 1.46
CA MET A 98 9.46 -3.39 1.96
C MET A 98 9.09 -3.87 3.37
N ILE A 99 9.06 -5.19 3.57
CA ILE A 99 8.68 -5.80 4.85
C ILE A 99 9.72 -5.51 5.93
N SER A 100 11.01 -5.50 5.57
CA SER A 100 12.12 -5.31 6.53
C SER A 100 12.24 -3.89 7.09
N GLU A 101 11.71 -2.88 6.40
CA GLU A 101 11.78 -1.48 6.83
C GLU A 101 10.64 -1.09 7.78
N LEU A 102 9.46 -1.73 7.69
CA LEU A 102 8.30 -1.36 8.50
C LEU A 102 8.54 -1.40 10.02
N PRO A 103 9.21 -2.42 10.58
CA PRO A 103 9.47 -2.47 12.03
C PRO A 103 10.40 -1.36 12.55
N LYS A 104 11.09 -0.64 11.65
CA LYS A 104 12.03 0.43 12.02
C LYS A 104 11.35 1.79 12.20
N ILE A 105 10.10 1.93 11.78
CA ILE A 105 9.35 3.18 11.90
C ILE A 105 9.08 3.43 13.40
N PHE A 106 9.55 4.58 13.89
CA PHE A 106 9.29 5.01 15.25
C PHE A 106 7.93 5.71 15.34
N VAL A 107 7.14 5.36 16.37
CA VAL A 107 5.85 5.99 16.63
C VAL A 107 6.01 7.20 17.53
N GLY A 108 5.62 8.38 17.06
CA GLY A 108 5.55 9.59 17.88
C GLY A 108 5.25 10.85 17.08
N GLY A 109 4.90 11.92 17.79
CA GLY A 109 4.65 13.22 17.19
C GLY A 109 3.27 13.32 16.52
N THR A 110 3.15 14.27 15.60
CA THR A 110 1.91 14.58 14.87
C THR A 110 2.11 14.39 13.38
N SER A 111 1.11 13.84 12.69
CA SER A 111 1.12 13.66 11.24
C SER A 111 0.76 14.95 10.52
N ASP A 112 1.56 15.33 9.53
CA ASP A 112 1.35 16.53 8.70
C ASP A 112 1.73 16.23 7.25
N LEU A 113 0.72 16.13 6.39
CA LEU A 113 0.89 15.82 4.96
C LEU A 113 1.07 17.06 4.08
N LEU A 114 0.87 18.26 4.63
CA LEU A 114 0.88 19.52 3.88
C LEU A 114 2.15 20.34 4.10
N ARG A 115 2.96 19.96 5.10
CA ARG A 115 4.16 20.68 5.49
C ARG A 115 5.29 20.61 4.46
#